data_AF-A0A9Q1BHN8-F1
#
_entry.id   AF-A0A9Q1BHN8-F1
#
_cell.length_a   1.000
_cell.length_b   1.000
_cell.length_c   1.000
_cell.angle_alpha   90.00
_cell.angle_beta   90.00
_cell.angle_gamma   90.00
#
_symmetry.space_group_name_H-M   'P 1'
#
loop_
_entity.id
_entity.type
_entity.pdbx_description
1 polymer ?
#
loop_
_entity_poly.entity_id
_entity_poly.type
_entity_poly.pdbx_seq_one_letter_code
_entity_poly.pdbx_strand_id
1 'polypeptide(L)'
;MKEHITLQARSESLNLHRIRIIRNYLDHDTCRTIVQALVISHLDYANAILMGLPACDINTLQRVQNRAAKLVLRESKFAGAKVCLKSLHWLPINQRIKHKVLSLVFKSLNGDAPQYLKNLLREAPKSKYRLQITDFHKIKKSH
;
A
#
# COMPACT_ATOMS: atom_id res chain seq x y z
N MET A 1 -5.27 17.38 -3.42
CA MET A 1 -4.84 16.02 -3.02
C MET A 1 -5.85 14.94 -3.37
N LYS A 2 -7.11 15.02 -2.91
CA LYS A 2 -8.16 14.04 -3.27
C LYS A 2 -8.36 13.90 -4.79
N GLU A 3 -8.40 15.01 -5.52
CA GLU A 3 -8.52 15.01 -6.99
C GLU A 3 -7.33 14.32 -7.69
N HIS A 4 -6.12 14.52 -7.18
CA HIS A 4 -4.93 13.86 -7.71
C HIS A 4 -5.03 12.33 -7.53
N ILE A 5 -5.49 11.89 -6.35
CA ILE A 5 -5.69 10.46 -6.05
C ILE A 5 -6.77 9.86 -6.93
N THR A 6 -7.88 10.57 -7.17
CA THR A 6 -8.96 10.06 -8.02
C THR A 6 -8.55 10.00 -9.49
N LEU A 7 -7.81 10.99 -10.00
CA LEU A 7 -7.22 10.97 -11.34
C LEU A 7 -6.23 9.81 -11.49
N GLN A 8 -5.35 9.63 -10.50
CA GLN A 8 -4.39 8.53 -10.49
C GLN A 8 -5.11 7.17 -10.47
N ALA A 9 -6.07 6.97 -9.56
CA ALA A 9 -6.85 5.73 -9.48
C ALA A 9 -7.66 5.44 -10.75
N ARG A 10 -8.13 6.49 -11.45
CA ARG A 10 -8.78 6.36 -12.77
C ARG A 10 -7.77 5.89 -13.82
N SER A 11 -6.60 6.52 -13.90
CA SER A 11 -5.53 6.11 -14.81
C SER A 11 -5.15 4.64 -14.60
N GLU A 12 -4.94 4.22 -13.35
CA GLU A 12 -4.61 2.83 -13.02
C GLU A 12 -5.72 1.85 -13.41
N SER A 13 -6.98 2.25 -13.21
CA SER A 13 -8.12 1.44 -13.60
C SER A 13 -8.22 1.27 -15.12
N LEU A 14 -7.84 2.29 -15.90
CA LEU A 14 -7.75 2.21 -17.36
C LEU A 14 -6.60 1.31 -17.80
N ASN A 15 -5.43 1.43 -17.17
CA ASN A 15 -4.29 0.54 -17.42
C ASN A 15 -4.66 -0.93 -17.16
N LEU A 16 -5.34 -1.21 -16.04
CA LEU A 16 -5.85 -2.56 -15.75
C LEU A 16 -6.85 -3.06 -16.79
N HIS A 17 -7.70 -2.17 -17.33
CA HIS A 17 -8.62 -2.55 -18.40
C HIS A 17 -7.89 -2.91 -19.69
N ARG A 18 -6.87 -2.13 -20.08
CA ARG A 18 -6.01 -2.43 -21.24
C ARG A 18 -5.31 -3.77 -21.08
N ILE A 19 -4.69 -4.00 -19.92
CA ILE A 19 -4.03 -5.28 -19.60
C ILE A 19 -5.03 -6.45 -19.66
N ARG A 20 -6.28 -6.23 -19.24
CA ARG A 20 -7.33 -7.26 -19.29
C ARG A 20 -7.69 -7.69 -20.70
N ILE A 21 -7.68 -6.78 -21.66
CA ILE A 21 -7.97 -7.10 -23.07
C ILE A 21 -6.86 -7.99 -23.64
N ILE A 22 -5.60 -7.64 -23.37
CA ILE A 22 -4.43 -8.39 -23.87
C ILE A 22 -4.12 -9.66 -23.04
N ARG A 23 -4.84 -9.90 -21.93
CA ARG A 23 -4.53 -10.98 -20.97
C ARG A 23 -4.56 -12.38 -21.58
N ASN A 24 -5.35 -12.59 -22.62
CA ASN A 24 -5.47 -13.87 -23.32
C ASN A 24 -4.20 -14.21 -24.13
N TYR A 25 -3.41 -13.21 -24.49
CA TYR A 25 -2.20 -13.36 -25.30
C TYR A 25 -0.91 -13.36 -24.46
N LEU A 26 -1.02 -13.32 -23.12
CA LEU A 26 0.11 -13.08 -22.23
C LEU A 26 0.29 -14.19 -21.20
N ASP A 27 1.55 -14.59 -21.01
CA ASP A 27 1.96 -15.51 -19.95
C ASP A 27 1.71 -14.93 -18.55
N HIS A 28 1.62 -15.84 -17.57
CA HIS A 28 1.34 -15.47 -16.19
C HIS A 28 2.42 -14.56 -15.60
N ASP A 29 3.70 -14.89 -15.80
CA ASP A 29 4.82 -14.15 -15.23
C ASP A 29 5.01 -12.79 -15.88
N THR A 30 4.88 -12.71 -17.21
CA THR A 30 4.90 -11.43 -17.92
C THR A 30 3.73 -10.54 -17.47
N CYS A 31 2.53 -11.10 -17.28
CA CYS A 31 1.39 -10.36 -16.75
C CYS A 31 1.66 -9.81 -15.35
N ARG A 32 2.27 -10.62 -14.48
CA ARG A 32 2.65 -10.20 -13.13
C ARG A 32 3.60 -9.01 -13.18
N THR A 33 4.63 -9.08 -14.02
CA THR A 33 5.63 -8.01 -14.17
C THR A 33 5.00 -6.73 -14.71
N ILE A 34 4.16 -6.81 -15.74
CA ILE A 34 3.47 -5.63 -16.31
C ILE A 34 2.57 -4.98 -15.26
N VAL A 35 1.78 -5.75 -14.52
CA VAL A 35 0.91 -5.21 -13.46
C VAL A 35 1.74 -4.61 -12.33
N GLN A 36 2.86 -5.22 -11.96
CA GLN A 36 3.76 -4.64 -10.95
C GLN A 36 4.37 -3.32 -11.42
N ALA A 37 4.85 -3.27 -12.66
CA ALA A 37 5.52 -2.10 -13.24
C ALA A 37 4.59 -0.93 -13.52
N LEU A 38 3.33 -1.18 -13.88
CA LEU A 38 2.36 -0.14 -14.21
C LEU A 38 1.46 0.26 -13.05
N VAL A 39 1.02 -0.69 -12.22
CA VAL A 39 0.02 -0.42 -11.17
C VAL A 39 0.66 -0.35 -9.79
N ILE A 40 1.47 -1.35 -9.43
CA ILE A 40 2.03 -1.44 -8.08
C ILE A 40 3.07 -0.34 -7.84
N SER A 41 3.92 -0.04 -8.82
CA SER A 41 4.89 1.07 -8.76
C SER A 41 4.23 2.43 -8.52
N HIS A 42 3.13 2.72 -9.24
CA HIS A 42 2.36 3.96 -9.11
C HIS A 42 1.65 4.04 -7.75
N LEU A 43 1.09 2.93 -7.28
CA LEU A 43 0.56 2.83 -5.91
C LEU A 43 1.66 3.07 -4.87
N ASP A 44 2.85 2.50 -5.09
CA ASP A 44 3.98 2.60 -4.15
C ASP A 44 4.62 4.00 -4.13
N TYR A 45 4.57 4.74 -5.24
CA TYR A 45 4.96 6.15 -5.30
C TYR A 45 4.06 7.02 -4.41
N ALA A 46 2.75 6.81 -4.48
CA ALA A 46 1.80 7.60 -3.69
C ALA A 46 1.87 7.28 -2.19
N ASN A 47 2.36 6.11 -1.76
CA ASN A 47 2.35 5.66 -0.36
C ASN A 47 2.91 6.66 0.66
N ALA A 48 3.89 7.49 0.30
CA ALA A 48 4.44 8.51 1.21
C ALA A 48 3.47 9.69 1.41
N ILE A 49 2.73 10.08 0.36
CA ILE A 49 1.73 11.15 0.38
C ILE A 49 0.41 10.67 1.00
N LEU A 50 0.15 9.36 0.96
CA LEU A 50 -1.08 8.76 1.50
C LEU A 50 -1.11 8.68 3.04
N MET A 51 -0.02 9.04 3.72
CA MET A 51 0.04 9.11 5.19
C MET A 51 -0.94 10.16 5.73
N GLY A 52 -1.96 9.71 6.45
CA GLY A 52 -2.95 10.58 7.10
C GLY A 52 -4.24 10.82 6.31
N LEU A 53 -4.46 10.11 5.20
CA LEU A 53 -5.71 10.20 4.44
C LEU A 53 -6.90 9.50 5.12
N PRO A 54 -8.13 9.95 4.84
CA PRO A 54 -9.34 9.28 5.30
C PRO A 54 -9.43 7.86 4.71
N ALA A 55 -9.97 6.93 5.50
CA ALA A 55 -10.07 5.51 5.14
C ALA A 55 -10.79 5.25 3.81
N CYS A 56 -11.66 6.17 3.37
CA CYS A 56 -12.35 6.10 2.09
C CYS A 56 -11.39 6.08 0.89
N ASP A 57 -10.36 6.93 0.90
CA ASP A 57 -9.40 7.04 -0.20
C ASP A 57 -8.44 5.85 -0.22
N ILE A 58 -8.09 5.33 0.95
CA ILE A 58 -7.30 4.10 1.05
C ILE A 58 -8.10 2.90 0.51
N ASN A 59 -9.40 2.85 0.77
CA ASN A 59 -10.26 1.78 0.29
C ASN A 59 -10.42 1.77 -1.24
N THR A 60 -10.40 2.93 -1.90
CA THR A 60 -10.43 2.98 -3.38
C THR A 60 -9.15 2.41 -3.97
N LEU A 61 -7.99 2.74 -3.40
CA LEU A 61 -6.70 2.17 -3.81
C LEU A 61 -6.62 0.66 -3.54
N GLN A 62 -7.15 0.20 -2.40
CA GLN A 62 -7.24 -1.23 -2.10
C GLN A 62 -8.12 -1.97 -3.12
N ARG A 63 -9.20 -1.35 -3.61
CA ARG A 63 -10.03 -1.93 -4.67
C ARG A 63 -9.26 -2.06 -5.99
N VAL A 64 -8.44 -1.08 -6.37
CA VAL A 64 -7.57 -1.15 -7.54
C VAL A 64 -6.56 -2.30 -7.39
N GLN A 65 -5.90 -2.40 -6.24
CA GLN A 65 -4.96 -3.50 -5.97
C GLN A 65 -5.63 -4.88 -6.02
N ASN A 66 -6.83 -5.00 -5.44
CA ASN A 66 -7.59 -6.26 -5.46
C ASN A 66 -7.97 -6.66 -6.89
N ARG A 67 -8.34 -5.69 -7.75
CA ARG A 67 -8.64 -5.92 -9.16
C ARG A 67 -7.39 -6.35 -9.93
N ALA A 68 -6.25 -5.74 -9.64
CA ALA A 68 -4.96 -6.10 -10.21
C ALA A 68 -4.56 -7.55 -9.84
N ALA A 69 -4.69 -7.93 -8.57
CA ALA A 69 -4.38 -9.28 -8.10
C ALA A 69 -5.25 -10.35 -8.78
N LYS A 70 -6.56 -10.08 -8.90
CA LYS A 70 -7.49 -10.98 -9.60
C LYS A 70 -7.17 -11.10 -11.09
N LEU A 71 -6.72 -10.02 -11.72
CA LEU A 71 -6.36 -10.01 -13.13
C LEU A 71 -5.15 -10.91 -13.42
N VAL A 72 -4.14 -10.88 -12.55
CA VAL A 72 -2.95 -11.72 -12.68
C VAL A 72 -3.32 -13.20 -12.55
N LEU A 73 -4.07 -13.54 -11.49
CA LEU A 73 -4.47 -14.93 -11.18
C LEU A 73 -5.63 -15.47 -12.02
N ARG A 74 -6.23 -14.66 -12.92
CA ARG A 74 -7.43 -15.02 -13.71
C ARG A 74 -8.62 -15.48 -12.85
N GLU A 75 -8.75 -14.89 -11.68
CA GLU A 75 -9.80 -15.22 -10.72
C GLU A 75 -11.13 -14.52 -11.02
N SER A 76 -12.22 -15.13 -10.57
CA SER A 76 -13.56 -14.55 -10.72
C SER A 76 -13.68 -13.20 -10.00
N LYS A 77 -14.58 -12.32 -10.49
CA LYS A 77 -14.92 -11.05 -9.83
C LYS A 77 -15.33 -11.28 -8.36
N PHE A 78 -15.93 -12.41 -8.05
CA PHE A 78 -16.41 -12.77 -6.70
C PHE A 78 -15.36 -13.47 -5.83
N ALA A 79 -14.19 -13.83 -6.38
CA ALA A 79 -13.14 -14.48 -5.62
C ALA A 79 -12.66 -13.62 -4.43
N GLY A 80 -12.26 -14.29 -3.36
CA GLY A 80 -11.79 -13.63 -2.14
C GLY A 80 -10.48 -12.88 -2.37
N ALA A 81 -10.52 -11.54 -2.35
CA ALA A 81 -9.36 -10.71 -2.64
C ALA A 81 -8.15 -10.98 -1.71
N LYS A 82 -8.42 -11.35 -0.45
CA LYS A 82 -7.36 -11.71 0.52
C LYS A 82 -6.59 -12.97 0.09
N VAL A 83 -7.27 -13.95 -0.50
CA VAL A 83 -6.64 -15.19 -1.00
C VAL A 83 -5.74 -14.85 -2.18
N CYS A 84 -6.24 -14.06 -3.13
CA CYS A 84 -5.46 -13.60 -4.28
C CYS A 84 -4.18 -12.85 -3.88
N LEU A 85 -4.29 -11.93 -2.91
CA LEU A 85 -3.13 -11.19 -2.41
C LEU A 85 -2.12 -12.12 -1.73
N LYS A 86 -2.59 -13.12 -0.96
CA LYS A 86 -1.71 -14.09 -0.30
C LYS A 86 -0.97 -14.96 -1.31
N SER A 87 -1.64 -15.46 -2.33
CA SER A 87 -1.03 -16.28 -3.39
C SER A 87 0.05 -15.51 -4.18
N LEU A 88 -0.13 -14.20 -4.35
CA LEU A 88 0.86 -13.33 -5.01
C LEU A 88 1.93 -12.77 -4.07
N HIS A 89 1.85 -13.05 -2.77
CA HIS A 89 2.65 -12.44 -1.70
C HIS A 89 2.57 -10.90 -1.67
N TRP A 90 1.41 -10.33 -2.00
CA TRP A 90 1.20 -8.89 -2.00
C TRP A 90 0.61 -8.40 -0.68
N LEU A 91 1.25 -7.40 -0.07
CA LEU A 91 0.73 -6.72 1.11
C LEU A 91 -0.45 -5.80 0.75
N PRO A 92 -1.53 -5.76 1.55
CA PRO A 92 -2.56 -4.73 1.51
C PRO A 92 -1.98 -3.31 1.59
N ILE A 93 -2.65 -2.33 0.97
CA ILE A 93 -2.20 -0.93 0.89
C ILE A 93 -1.92 -0.34 2.27
N ASN A 94 -2.80 -0.58 3.25
CA ASN A 94 -2.60 -0.15 4.63
C ASN A 94 -1.27 -0.62 5.23
N GLN A 95 -0.88 -1.87 4.96
CA GLN A 95 0.36 -2.44 5.46
C GLN A 95 1.57 -1.91 4.67
N ARG A 96 1.42 -1.68 3.36
CA ARG A 96 2.46 -1.07 2.52
C ARG A 96 2.83 0.33 2.97
N ILE A 97 1.84 1.18 3.26
CA ILE A 97 2.07 2.54 3.78
C ILE A 97 2.90 2.47 5.06
N LYS A 98 2.47 1.65 6.03
CA LYS A 98 3.20 1.45 7.30
C LYS A 98 4.63 0.96 7.08
N HIS A 99 4.81 -0.07 6.24
CA HIS A 99 6.12 -0.63 5.93
C HIS A 99 7.06 0.41 5.30
N LYS A 100 6.54 1.23 4.38
CA LYS A 100 7.33 2.27 3.70
C LYS A 100 7.80 3.34 4.67
N VAL A 101 6.91 3.80 5.55
CA VAL A 101 7.23 4.79 6.60
C VAL A 101 8.27 4.24 7.56
N LEU A 102 8.08 3.02 8.06
CA LEU A 102 9.03 2.37 8.96
C LEU A 102 10.39 2.19 8.29
N SER A 103 10.42 1.79 7.01
CA SER A 103 11.65 1.66 6.24
C SER A 103 12.36 3.01 6.05
N LEU A 104 11.62 4.10 5.81
CA LEU A 104 12.19 5.45 5.69
C LEU A 104 12.78 5.94 7.01
N VAL A 105 12.07 5.73 8.13
CA VAL A 105 12.56 6.09 9.47
C VAL A 105 13.81 5.29 9.81
N PHE A 106 13.79 3.96 9.61
CA PHE A 106 14.93 3.09 9.86
C PHE A 106 16.18 3.53 9.07
N LYS A 107 16.03 3.78 7.76
CA LYS A 107 17.14 4.28 6.92
C LYS A 107 17.67 5.63 7.39
N SER A 108 16.79 6.51 7.84
CA SER A 108 17.19 7.84 8.31
C SER A 108 17.93 7.79 9.65
N LEU A 109 17.59 6.86 10.53
CA LEU A 109 18.30 6.62 11.78
C LEU A 109 19.68 5.98 11.54
N ASN A 110 19.79 5.07 10.57
CA ASN A 110 21.06 4.39 10.24
C ASN A 110 22.01 5.19 9.34
N GLY A 111 21.60 6.38 8.88
CA GLY A 111 22.45 7.24 8.04
C GLY A 111 22.42 6.92 6.54
N ASP A 112 21.58 5.98 6.10
CA ASP A 112 21.39 5.62 4.69
C ASP A 112 20.39 6.53 3.94
N ALA A 113 19.86 7.54 4.63
CA ALA A 113 18.92 8.51 4.04
C ALA A 113 19.57 9.90 3.90
N PRO A 114 19.10 10.72 2.95
CA PRO A 114 19.55 12.09 2.80
C PRO A 114 19.49 12.91 4.09
N GLN A 115 20.47 13.79 4.29
CA GLN A 115 20.63 14.59 5.50
C GLN A 115 19.36 15.37 5.90
N TYR A 116 18.58 15.85 4.92
CA TYR A 116 17.34 16.56 5.19
C TYR A 116 16.29 15.69 5.90
N LEU A 117 16.17 14.39 5.57
CA LEU A 117 15.25 13.46 6.23
C LEU A 117 15.71 13.15 7.66
N LYS A 118 17.02 13.02 7.86
CA LYS A 118 17.60 12.84 9.19
C LYS A 118 17.32 14.04 10.10
N ASN A 119 17.46 15.26 9.56
CA ASN A 119 17.21 16.50 10.30
C ASN A 119 15.72 16.73 10.62
N LEU A 120 14.81 16.17 9.82
CA LEU A 120 13.36 16.20 10.04
C LEU A 120 12.94 15.26 11.18
N LEU A 121 13.69 14.18 11.43
CA LEU A 121 13.40 13.25 12.51
C LEU A 121 14.05 13.75 13.80
N ARG A 122 13.23 14.29 14.69
CA ARG A 122 13.63 14.52 16.08
C ARG A 122 13.46 13.20 16.82
N GLU A 123 14.55 12.65 17.33
CA GLU A 123 14.46 11.58 18.32
C GLU A 123 13.61 12.09 19.48
N ALA A 124 12.51 11.37 19.78
CA ALA A 124 11.75 11.69 20.97
C ALA A 124 12.71 11.57 22.17
N PRO A 125 12.76 12.57 23.07
CA PRO A 125 13.61 12.45 24.25
C PRO A 125 13.28 11.14 24.95
N LYS A 126 14.30 10.37 25.32
CA LYS A 126 14.12 9.15 26.12
C LYS A 126 13.44 9.56 27.42
N SER A 127 12.11 9.47 27.46
CA SER A 127 11.34 9.76 28.65
C SER A 127 11.86 8.83 29.75
N LYS A 128 12.27 9.40 30.89
CA LYS A 128 12.61 8.65 32.10
C LYS A 128 11.45 7.79 32.61
N TYR A 129 10.24 7.98 32.06
CA TYR A 129 9.07 7.18 32.34
C TYR A 129 8.79 6.27 31.15
N ARG A 130 9.36 5.06 31.21
CA ARG A 130 8.92 3.91 30.42
C ARG A 130 7.51 3.53 30.88
N LEU A 131 6.50 4.28 30.44
CA LEU A 131 5.12 3.84 30.57
C LEU A 131 4.97 2.62 29.67
N GLN A 132 4.73 1.47 30.31
CA GLN A 132 4.52 0.19 29.65
C GLN A 132 3.32 0.36 28.72
N ILE A 133 3.57 0.44 27.41
CA ILE A 133 2.51 0.34 26.40
C ILE A 133 2.20 -1.16 26.27
N THR A 134 1.50 -1.67 27.27
CA THR A 134 0.84 -2.97 27.27
C THR A 134 -0.57 -2.72 27.75
N ASP A 135 -1.44 -2.08 26.95
CA ASP A 135 -2.90 -2.15 27.15
C ASP A 135 -3.71 -1.54 25.99
N PHE A 136 -3.42 -1.92 24.74
CA PHE A 136 -4.32 -1.66 23.61
C PHE A 136 -5.49 -2.67 23.52
N HIS A 137 -5.89 -3.32 24.62
CA HIS A 137 -6.94 -4.35 24.62
C HIS A 137 -8.09 -4.16 25.63
N LYS A 138 -8.21 -3.02 26.31
CA LYS A 138 -9.36 -2.75 27.20
C LYS A 138 -10.00 -1.39 26.98
N ILE A 139 -10.57 -1.17 25.79
CA ILE A 139 -11.67 -0.19 25.65
C ILE A 139 -12.72 -0.78 24.69
N LYS A 140 -13.50 -1.73 25.21
CA LYS A 140 -14.89 -2.02 24.80
C LYS A 140 -15.50 -2.95 25.85
N LYS A 141 -16.14 -2.35 26.86
CA LYS A 141 -17.35 -2.84 27.57
C LYS A 141 -17.60 -1.97 28.81
N SER A 142 -18.43 -0.96 28.64
CA SER A 142 -19.26 -0.37 29.71
C SER A 142 -20.26 0.56 29.04
N HIS A 143 -21.36 -0.02 28.59
CA HIS A 143 -22.75 0.44 28.75
C HIS A 143 -23.65 -0.61 28.11
#